data_AF-A0A1V6C668-F1
#
_entry.id   AF-A0A1V6C668-F1
#
_cell.length_a   1.000
_cell.length_b   1.000
_cell.length_c   1.000
_cell.angle_alpha   90.00
_cell.angle_beta   90.00
_cell.angle_gamma   90.00
#
_symmetry.space_group_name_H-M   'P 1'
#
loop_
_entity.id
_entity.type
_entity.pdbx_description
1 polymer ?
#
loop_
_entity_poly.entity_id
_entity_poly.type
_entity_poly.pdbx_seq_one_letter_code
_entity_poly.pdbx_strand_id
1 'polypeptide(L)'
;MDLLWRCPNTYIDTSWLHMNEIIEVLVEQFGSNRVLFGIGYKSHNGAAISCLMHARITPQQREQIAHSNAESLLKIPSTGKNYAPKSNLLKYKPLWEKFRSGNTLDNVEIIDAHGHTPPLTRGWIFRQSDIKKGIEETIVKMDDLGINRIILTYEPALFGPPLSNQEAEKILKPYRNRLSGYLAFNPLYSEEISPYFDRFFKTGFFVGFKILPDYHGVPLTDPSYIPVWEYADRYKRPILIHTWNGPYDSPSMLSNISKKYRGASFILGHSGGGTRGRLEAEELALSSDNVYLEFCGSFTTPRPFETSLQIVGKEKILYGSDTIGHDMAWELGRYLSMQVADQDLLPGLATNIKKILSKILMPA
;
A
#
# COMPACT_ATOMS: atom_id res chain seq x y z
N MET A 1 11.37 -9.09 17.90
CA MET A 1 11.83 -10.49 17.79
C MET A 1 12.92 -10.82 18.80
N ASP A 2 13.96 -9.99 18.99
CA ASP A 2 15.02 -10.21 19.99
C ASP A 2 14.53 -10.63 21.39
N LEU A 3 13.55 -9.91 21.93
CA LEU A 3 12.94 -10.26 23.23
C LEU A 3 12.30 -11.67 23.23
N LEU A 4 11.70 -12.10 22.12
CA LEU A 4 11.11 -13.44 22.03
C LEU A 4 12.17 -14.54 22.06
N TRP A 5 13.35 -14.33 21.46
CA TRP A 5 14.45 -15.31 21.54
C TRP A 5 14.98 -15.44 22.97
N ARG A 6 15.12 -14.33 23.69
CA ARG A 6 15.72 -14.31 25.03
C ARG A 6 14.76 -14.77 26.14
N CYS A 7 13.45 -14.61 25.94
CA CYS A 7 12.46 -14.85 26.98
C CYS A 7 11.40 -15.85 26.49
N PRO A 8 11.43 -17.12 26.93
CA PRO A 8 10.49 -18.16 26.46
C PRO A 8 9.04 -17.91 26.91
N ASN A 9 8.83 -17.11 27.94
CA ASN A 9 7.52 -16.71 28.47
C ASN A 9 6.97 -15.41 27.87
N THR A 10 7.61 -14.87 26.83
CA THR A 10 7.12 -13.68 26.12
C THR A 10 6.22 -14.08 24.94
N TYR A 11 5.16 -13.33 24.67
CA TYR A 11 4.26 -13.56 23.55
C TYR A 11 4.23 -12.30 22.67
N ILE A 12 3.81 -12.45 21.42
CA ILE A 12 3.58 -11.34 20.49
C ILE A 12 2.17 -11.42 19.95
N ASP A 13 1.49 -10.28 19.80
CA ASP A 13 0.15 -10.25 19.22
C ASP A 13 0.11 -9.63 17.81
N THR A 14 -0.95 -9.93 17.05
CA THR A 14 -1.08 -9.53 15.63
C THR A 14 -1.67 -8.12 15.41
N SER A 15 -1.97 -7.34 16.45
CA SER A 15 -2.75 -6.10 16.35
C SER A 15 -2.16 -5.03 15.43
N TRP A 16 -0.83 -4.97 15.31
CA TRP A 16 -0.10 -4.01 14.47
C TRP A 16 0.95 -4.66 13.56
N LEU A 17 0.87 -5.98 13.38
CA LEU A 17 1.79 -6.73 12.54
C LEU A 17 1.37 -6.64 11.07
N HIS A 18 1.83 -5.58 10.42
CA HIS A 18 1.51 -5.22 9.03
C HIS A 18 2.63 -5.57 8.06
N MET A 19 3.80 -6.00 8.54
CA MET A 19 4.93 -6.36 7.68
C MET A 19 4.60 -7.60 6.84
N ASN A 20 5.03 -7.62 5.58
CA ASN A 20 4.86 -8.77 4.69
C ASN A 20 5.35 -10.09 5.32
N GLU A 21 4.50 -11.11 5.29
CA GLU A 21 4.78 -12.49 5.77
C GLU A 21 5.19 -12.59 7.25
N ILE A 22 4.85 -11.60 8.07
CA ILE A 22 5.24 -11.58 9.48
C ILE A 22 4.69 -12.76 10.27
N ILE A 23 3.47 -13.24 9.96
CA ILE A 23 2.88 -14.38 10.68
C ILE A 23 3.69 -15.65 10.39
N GLU A 24 4.04 -15.89 9.13
CA GLU A 24 4.88 -17.02 8.71
C GLU A 24 6.24 -16.95 9.40
N VAL A 25 6.89 -15.78 9.39
CA VAL A 25 8.18 -15.57 10.08
C VAL A 25 8.06 -15.88 11.57
N LEU A 26 7.01 -15.40 12.25
CA LEU A 26 6.82 -15.65 13.68
C LEU A 26 6.56 -17.13 13.99
N VAL A 27 5.75 -17.80 13.18
CA VAL A 27 5.43 -19.22 13.36
C VAL A 27 6.66 -20.09 13.12
N GLU A 28 7.44 -19.82 12.07
CA GLU A 28 8.66 -20.55 11.76
C GLU A 28 9.75 -20.38 12.82
N GLN A 29 9.90 -19.16 13.37
CA GLN A 29 10.97 -18.84 14.31
C GLN A 29 10.63 -19.17 15.76
N PHE A 30 9.36 -19.02 16.17
CA PHE A 30 8.95 -19.07 17.58
C PHE A 30 7.84 -20.08 17.88
N GLY A 31 7.24 -20.69 16.85
CA GLY A 31 6.06 -21.53 16.95
C GLY A 31 4.77 -20.73 17.07
N SER A 32 3.68 -21.26 16.49
CA SER A 32 2.35 -20.65 16.59
C SER A 32 1.86 -20.52 18.03
N ASN A 33 2.35 -21.33 18.96
CA ASN A 33 2.01 -21.29 20.39
C ASN A 33 2.49 -20.02 21.11
N ARG A 34 3.26 -19.15 20.46
CA ARG A 34 3.75 -17.87 21.01
C ARG A 34 3.18 -16.63 20.34
N VAL A 35 2.27 -16.82 19.40
CA VAL A 35 1.60 -15.73 18.67
C VAL A 35 0.15 -15.64 19.12
N LEU A 36 -0.26 -14.48 19.61
CA LEU A 36 -1.62 -14.20 20.04
C LEU A 36 -2.37 -13.44 18.95
N PHE A 37 -3.64 -13.76 18.73
CA PHE A 37 -4.47 -12.91 17.90
C PHE A 37 -4.82 -11.61 18.65
N GLY A 38 -4.51 -10.48 18.03
CA GLY A 38 -4.83 -9.14 18.50
C GLY A 38 -5.47 -8.31 17.41
N ILE A 39 -6.39 -7.42 17.80
CA ILE A 39 -6.98 -6.40 16.93
C ILE A 39 -6.42 -5.06 17.38
N GLY A 40 -5.91 -4.26 16.43
CA GLY A 40 -5.31 -2.95 16.71
C GLY A 40 -6.33 -1.84 16.87
N TYR A 41 -5.88 -0.62 16.58
CA TYR A 41 -6.73 0.56 16.61
C TYR A 41 -7.90 0.45 15.63
N LYS A 42 -8.94 1.27 15.84
CA LYS A 42 -10.07 1.37 14.90
C LYS A 42 -9.60 1.66 13.46
N SER A 43 -8.52 2.42 13.27
CA SER A 43 -7.92 2.70 11.97
C SER A 43 -7.32 1.46 11.26
N HIS A 44 -7.07 0.37 11.99
CA HIS A 44 -6.59 -0.90 11.44
C HIS A 44 -7.76 -1.78 10.95
N ASN A 45 -9.00 -1.48 11.33
CA ASN A 45 -10.20 -2.26 11.01
C ASN A 45 -9.96 -3.78 11.16
N GLY A 46 -10.29 -4.58 10.14
CA GLY A 46 -10.15 -6.03 10.10
C GLY A 46 -8.80 -6.52 9.55
N ALA A 47 -7.77 -5.69 9.50
CA ALA A 47 -6.49 -6.05 8.89
C ALA A 47 -5.85 -7.32 9.48
N ALA A 48 -5.82 -7.42 10.81
CA ALA A 48 -5.26 -8.58 11.51
C ALA A 48 -6.05 -9.87 11.22
N ILE A 49 -7.37 -9.78 11.01
CA ILE A 49 -8.21 -10.93 10.63
C ILE A 49 -7.76 -11.43 9.26
N SER A 50 -7.69 -10.55 8.27
CA SER A 50 -7.29 -10.94 6.91
C SER A 50 -5.87 -11.47 6.85
N CYS A 51 -4.92 -10.81 7.52
CA CYS A 51 -3.54 -11.27 7.56
C CYS A 51 -3.46 -12.71 8.11
N LEU A 52 -4.15 -13.03 9.21
CA LEU A 52 -4.17 -14.39 9.76
C LEU A 52 -4.89 -15.41 8.84
N MET A 53 -5.99 -14.99 8.21
CA MET A 53 -6.79 -15.87 7.36
C MET A 53 -6.11 -16.22 6.04
N HIS A 54 -5.27 -15.32 5.52
CA HIS A 54 -4.50 -15.52 4.29
C HIS A 54 -3.05 -15.95 4.54
N ALA A 55 -2.60 -16.03 5.80
CA ALA A 55 -1.28 -16.54 6.14
C ALA A 55 -1.10 -17.99 5.69
N ARG A 56 0.09 -18.28 5.13
CA ARG A 56 0.53 -19.61 4.64
C ARG A 56 1.01 -20.50 5.79
N ILE A 57 0.12 -20.74 6.73
CA ILE A 57 0.30 -21.60 7.90
C ILE A 57 -0.74 -22.72 7.90
N THR A 58 -0.53 -23.77 8.70
CA THR A 58 -1.50 -24.88 8.75
C THR A 58 -2.81 -24.45 9.44
N PRO A 59 -3.95 -25.11 9.15
CA PRO A 59 -5.21 -24.83 9.84
C PRO A 59 -5.10 -24.92 11.37
N GLN A 60 -4.32 -25.88 11.88
CA GLN A 60 -4.11 -26.05 13.31
C GLN A 60 -3.32 -24.88 13.92
N GLN A 61 -2.27 -24.40 13.23
CA GLN A 61 -1.51 -23.22 13.66
C GLN A 61 -2.41 -21.98 13.65
N ARG A 62 -3.26 -21.82 12.61
CA ARG A 62 -4.20 -20.70 12.50
C ARG A 62 -5.19 -20.68 13.66
N GLU A 63 -5.81 -21.82 13.97
CA GLU A 63 -6.75 -21.96 15.09
C GLU A 63 -6.07 -21.63 16.44
N GLN A 64 -4.84 -22.14 16.62
CA GLN A 64 -4.05 -21.89 17.82
C GLN A 64 -3.80 -20.38 18.04
N ILE A 65 -3.46 -19.65 16.98
CA ILE A 65 -3.25 -18.19 17.02
C ILE A 65 -4.58 -17.46 17.24
N ALA A 66 -5.63 -17.86 16.52
CA ALA A 66 -6.92 -17.18 16.50
C ALA A 66 -7.57 -17.09 17.89
N HIS A 67 -7.42 -18.14 18.72
CA HIS A 67 -8.00 -18.12 20.07
C HIS A 67 -7.27 -19.03 21.07
N SER A 68 -6.81 -20.24 20.69
CA SER A 68 -6.44 -21.27 21.67
C SER A 68 -5.28 -20.86 22.59
N ASN A 69 -4.33 -20.06 22.08
CA ASN A 69 -3.24 -19.52 22.90
C ASN A 69 -3.75 -18.56 23.98
N ALA A 70 -4.65 -17.64 23.63
CA ALA A 70 -5.20 -16.67 24.58
C ALA A 70 -6.05 -17.37 25.64
N GLU A 71 -6.86 -18.35 25.24
CA GLU A 71 -7.67 -19.17 26.15
C GLU A 71 -6.79 -19.91 27.16
N SER A 72 -5.72 -20.54 26.67
CA SER A 72 -4.77 -21.29 27.51
C SER A 72 -3.99 -20.37 28.46
N LEU A 73 -3.51 -19.23 27.96
CA LEU A 73 -2.69 -18.28 28.72
C LEU A 73 -3.51 -17.56 29.80
N LEU A 74 -4.71 -17.12 29.46
CA LEU A 74 -5.59 -16.35 30.34
C LEU A 74 -6.52 -17.22 31.18
N LYS A 75 -6.57 -18.54 30.92
CA LYS A 75 -7.50 -19.49 31.54
C LYS A 75 -8.97 -19.06 31.34
N ILE A 76 -9.26 -18.48 30.18
CA ILE A 76 -10.61 -18.05 29.79
C ILE A 76 -11.17 -19.12 28.85
N PRO A 77 -12.21 -19.88 29.25
CA PRO A 77 -12.76 -20.92 28.40
C PRO A 77 -13.49 -20.32 27.19
N SER A 78 -13.32 -20.94 26.03
CA SER A 78 -14.16 -20.64 24.87
C SER A 78 -15.61 -20.96 25.18
N THR A 79 -16.50 -20.02 24.91
CA THR A 79 -17.94 -20.28 25.06
C THR A 79 -18.56 -20.90 23.81
N GLY A 80 -17.83 -20.92 22.68
CA GLY A 80 -18.32 -21.32 21.36
C GLY A 80 -19.46 -20.43 20.82
N LYS A 81 -19.85 -19.37 21.55
CA LYS A 81 -20.97 -18.49 21.24
C LYS A 81 -20.44 -17.15 20.76
N ASN A 82 -20.99 -16.66 19.66
CA ASN A 82 -20.76 -15.29 19.22
C ASN A 82 -21.75 -14.36 19.95
N TYR A 83 -21.23 -13.56 20.89
CA TYR A 83 -22.02 -12.57 21.62
C TYR A 83 -22.02 -11.19 20.96
N ALA A 84 -21.23 -10.98 19.90
CA ALA A 84 -21.19 -9.69 19.22
C ALA A 84 -22.48 -9.49 18.42
N PRO A 85 -23.13 -8.32 18.54
CA PRO A 85 -24.30 -8.01 17.73
C PRO A 85 -23.92 -8.02 16.24
N LYS A 86 -24.69 -8.71 15.40
CA LYS A 86 -24.48 -8.68 13.95
C LYS A 86 -24.83 -7.28 13.43
N SER A 87 -23.84 -6.59 12.87
CA SER A 87 -24.08 -5.33 12.18
C SER A 87 -24.89 -5.57 10.91
N ASN A 88 -25.95 -4.77 10.70
CA ASN A 88 -26.71 -4.76 9.45
C ASN A 88 -25.84 -4.40 8.23
N LEU A 89 -24.71 -3.71 8.46
CA LEU A 89 -23.77 -3.35 7.41
C LEU A 89 -23.21 -4.58 6.68
N LEU A 90 -23.05 -5.73 7.37
CA LEU A 90 -22.48 -6.94 6.76
C LEU A 90 -23.29 -7.44 5.54
N LYS A 91 -24.60 -7.13 5.47
CA LYS A 91 -25.43 -7.43 4.29
C LYS A 91 -24.92 -6.72 3.01
N TYR A 92 -24.20 -5.63 3.17
CA TYR A 92 -23.63 -4.81 2.10
C TYR A 92 -22.11 -4.97 1.99
N LYS A 93 -21.53 -6.00 2.63
CA LYS A 93 -20.09 -6.27 2.60
C LYS A 93 -19.69 -7.67 2.08
N PRO A 94 -20.21 -8.13 0.93
CA PRO A 94 -19.92 -9.47 0.42
C PRO A 94 -18.43 -9.72 0.10
N LEU A 95 -17.66 -8.71 -0.30
CA LEU A 95 -16.22 -8.82 -0.52
C LEU A 95 -15.49 -9.01 0.80
N TRP A 96 -15.84 -8.23 1.83
CA TRP A 96 -15.26 -8.41 3.16
C TRP A 96 -15.59 -9.79 3.73
N GLU A 97 -16.86 -10.23 3.63
CA GLU A 97 -17.29 -11.56 4.07
C GLU A 97 -16.51 -12.68 3.37
N LYS A 98 -16.32 -12.58 2.06
CA LYS A 98 -15.51 -13.54 1.30
C LYS A 98 -14.03 -13.52 1.75
N PHE A 99 -13.45 -12.33 1.83
CA PHE A 99 -12.03 -12.13 2.10
C PHE A 99 -11.64 -12.50 3.54
N ARG A 100 -12.45 -12.13 4.53
CA ARG A 100 -12.23 -12.47 5.94
C ARG A 100 -12.39 -13.96 6.24
N SER A 101 -12.90 -14.74 5.29
CA SER A 101 -12.96 -16.20 5.34
C SER A 101 -11.77 -16.88 4.67
N GLY A 102 -10.77 -16.13 4.22
CA GLY A 102 -9.56 -16.67 3.57
C GLY A 102 -9.75 -17.02 2.09
N ASN A 103 -10.81 -16.52 1.44
CA ASN A 103 -11.06 -16.79 0.02
C ASN A 103 -10.53 -15.67 -0.87
N THR A 104 -10.03 -16.05 -2.04
CA THR A 104 -9.59 -15.16 -3.13
C THR A 104 -10.74 -14.30 -3.66
N LEU A 105 -10.46 -13.05 -4.03
CA LEU A 105 -11.43 -12.13 -4.63
C LEU A 105 -11.48 -12.24 -6.16
N ASP A 106 -12.05 -13.34 -6.67
CA ASP A 106 -12.19 -13.62 -8.10
C ASP A 106 -13.32 -12.86 -8.84
N ASN A 107 -14.15 -12.09 -8.13
CA ASN A 107 -15.37 -11.47 -8.65
C ASN A 107 -15.30 -9.93 -8.70
N VAL A 108 -14.12 -9.37 -8.50
CA VAL A 108 -13.86 -7.92 -8.54
C VAL A 108 -12.49 -7.69 -9.16
N GLU A 109 -12.34 -6.61 -9.93
CA GLU A 109 -11.04 -6.19 -10.45
C GLU A 109 -10.32 -5.35 -9.39
N ILE A 110 -9.07 -5.68 -9.10
CA ILE A 110 -8.20 -4.96 -8.15
C ILE A 110 -6.91 -4.57 -8.87
N ILE A 111 -6.61 -3.28 -8.83
CA ILE A 111 -5.36 -2.69 -9.27
C ILE A 111 -4.73 -1.99 -8.07
N ASP A 112 -3.62 -2.54 -7.62
CA ASP A 112 -2.80 -1.93 -6.58
C ASP A 112 -1.97 -0.78 -7.18
N ALA A 113 -2.27 0.45 -6.77
CA ALA A 113 -1.63 1.64 -7.30
C ALA A 113 -0.31 2.00 -6.59
N HIS A 114 0.13 1.20 -5.60
CA HIS A 114 1.32 1.49 -4.80
C HIS A 114 2.01 0.18 -4.37
N GLY A 115 3.09 -0.19 -5.04
CA GLY A 115 3.98 -1.23 -4.54
C GLY A 115 5.45 -0.95 -4.82
N HIS A 116 6.31 -1.76 -4.21
CA HIS A 116 7.75 -1.80 -4.37
C HIS A 116 8.26 -3.22 -4.66
N THR A 117 9.43 -3.29 -5.29
CA THR A 117 10.18 -4.54 -5.43
C THR A 117 11.10 -4.78 -4.22
N PRO A 118 11.51 -6.02 -3.92
CA PRO A 118 12.67 -6.23 -3.07
C PRO A 118 13.97 -5.79 -3.79
N PRO A 119 15.10 -5.65 -3.05
CA PRO A 119 15.18 -5.63 -1.59
C PRO A 119 14.84 -4.23 -1.04
N LEU A 120 13.94 -4.17 -0.07
CA LEU A 120 13.78 -3.01 0.80
C LEU A 120 14.87 -3.10 1.88
N THR A 121 15.58 -2.03 2.20
CA THR A 121 16.77 -2.09 3.10
C THR A 121 16.64 -1.23 4.36
N ARG A 122 15.42 -0.91 4.79
CA ARG A 122 15.16 0.11 5.83
C ARG A 122 14.42 -0.38 7.08
N GLY A 123 14.89 -1.47 7.68
CA GLY A 123 14.42 -1.94 8.99
C GLY A 123 13.32 -3.01 8.96
N TRP A 124 12.99 -3.50 7.77
CA TRP A 124 12.06 -4.59 7.55
C TRP A 124 12.79 -5.93 7.45
N ILE A 125 12.10 -7.03 7.77
CA ILE A 125 12.65 -8.39 7.69
C ILE A 125 12.07 -9.07 6.45
N PHE A 126 12.97 -9.55 5.58
CA PHE A 126 12.59 -10.21 4.34
C PHE A 126 13.10 -11.63 4.29
N ARG A 127 12.25 -12.53 3.81
CA ARG A 127 12.61 -13.92 3.52
C ARG A 127 13.31 -14.04 2.16
N GLN A 128 12.95 -13.17 1.23
CA GLN A 128 13.45 -13.16 -0.14
C GLN A 128 14.15 -11.83 -0.45
N SER A 129 15.44 -11.92 -0.75
CA SER A 129 16.26 -10.77 -1.18
C SER A 129 16.60 -10.80 -2.67
N ASP A 130 16.38 -11.93 -3.36
CA ASP A 130 16.52 -12.00 -4.81
C ASP A 130 15.34 -11.29 -5.48
N ILE A 131 15.65 -10.32 -6.32
CA ILE A 131 14.65 -9.46 -6.97
C ILE A 131 13.70 -10.27 -7.83
N LYS A 132 14.21 -11.20 -8.64
CA LYS A 132 13.40 -11.97 -9.58
C LYS A 132 12.46 -12.90 -8.83
N LYS A 133 12.98 -13.66 -7.86
CA LYS A 133 12.16 -14.53 -7.01
C LYS A 133 11.13 -13.75 -6.23
N GLY A 134 11.49 -12.58 -5.71
CA GLY A 134 10.56 -11.72 -4.98
C GLY A 134 9.43 -11.18 -5.84
N ILE A 135 9.69 -10.87 -7.12
CA ILE A 135 8.63 -10.51 -8.09
C ILE A 135 7.73 -11.72 -8.35
N GLU A 136 8.29 -12.91 -8.55
CA GLU A 136 7.54 -14.14 -8.78
C GLU A 136 6.65 -14.49 -7.56
N GLU A 137 7.19 -14.39 -6.35
CA GLU A 137 6.44 -14.56 -5.09
C GLU A 137 5.33 -13.51 -4.95
N THR A 138 5.57 -12.26 -5.35
CA THR A 138 4.56 -11.21 -5.39
C THR A 138 3.42 -11.59 -6.32
N ILE A 139 3.71 -12.12 -7.51
CA ILE A 139 2.67 -12.56 -8.46
C ILE A 139 1.86 -13.73 -7.90
N VAL A 140 2.48 -14.70 -7.23
CA VAL A 140 1.74 -15.78 -6.56
C VAL A 140 0.78 -15.20 -5.51
N LYS A 141 1.24 -14.26 -4.68
CA LYS A 141 0.36 -13.58 -3.71
C LYS A 141 -0.73 -12.75 -4.37
N MET A 142 -0.46 -12.13 -5.51
CA MET A 142 -1.50 -11.46 -6.30
C MET A 142 -2.58 -12.45 -6.71
N ASP A 143 -2.21 -13.65 -7.15
CA ASP A 143 -3.17 -14.69 -7.54
C ASP A 143 -3.97 -15.20 -6.33
N ASP A 144 -3.32 -15.44 -5.18
CA ASP A 144 -3.97 -15.87 -3.94
C ASP A 144 -5.04 -14.86 -3.46
N LEU A 145 -4.80 -13.56 -3.65
CA LEU A 145 -5.67 -12.49 -3.16
C LEU A 145 -6.67 -11.97 -4.20
N GLY A 146 -6.46 -12.25 -5.49
CA GLY A 146 -7.28 -11.75 -6.60
C GLY A 146 -6.85 -10.38 -7.12
N ILE A 147 -5.57 -10.00 -6.93
CA ILE A 147 -5.02 -8.74 -7.45
C ILE A 147 -4.65 -8.90 -8.93
N ASN A 148 -5.33 -8.15 -9.80
CA ASN A 148 -5.12 -8.29 -11.25
C ASN A 148 -3.83 -7.62 -11.70
N ARG A 149 -3.50 -6.46 -11.12
CA ARG A 149 -2.33 -5.67 -11.50
C ARG A 149 -1.75 -4.90 -10.32
N ILE A 150 -0.42 -4.74 -10.30
CA ILE A 150 0.28 -3.83 -9.39
C ILE A 150 1.09 -2.81 -10.20
N ILE A 151 1.07 -1.55 -9.78
CA ILE A 151 1.98 -0.51 -10.26
C ILE A 151 3.15 -0.41 -9.26
N LEU A 152 4.30 -0.94 -9.66
CA LEU A 152 5.48 -1.08 -8.81
C LEU A 152 6.48 0.05 -9.01
N THR A 153 7.19 0.39 -7.95
CA THR A 153 8.46 1.11 -8.01
C THR A 153 9.60 0.11 -7.82
N TYR A 154 10.64 0.23 -8.64
CA TYR A 154 11.86 -0.54 -8.45
C TYR A 154 12.70 0.08 -7.33
N GLU A 155 12.79 -0.60 -6.20
CA GLU A 155 13.33 -0.06 -4.95
C GLU A 155 14.78 0.45 -5.09
N PRO A 156 15.72 -0.26 -5.76
CA PRO A 156 17.07 0.26 -5.96
C PRO A 156 17.13 1.59 -6.72
N ALA A 157 16.18 1.87 -7.63
CA ALA A 157 16.18 3.11 -8.41
C ALA A 157 15.74 4.35 -7.60
N LEU A 158 15.13 4.17 -6.44
CA LEU A 158 14.75 5.28 -5.56
C LEU A 158 15.96 5.91 -4.84
N PHE A 159 17.07 5.18 -4.75
CA PHE A 159 18.25 5.57 -3.96
C PHE A 159 19.57 5.41 -4.71
N GLY A 160 19.52 4.81 -5.90
CA GLY A 160 20.64 4.67 -6.81
C GLY A 160 20.72 5.81 -7.84
N PRO A 161 21.74 5.78 -8.69
CA PRO A 161 21.87 6.71 -9.81
C PRO A 161 20.76 6.50 -10.86
N PRO A 162 20.50 7.48 -11.76
CA PRO A 162 19.43 7.41 -12.76
C PRO A 162 19.39 6.13 -13.61
N LEU A 163 20.55 5.52 -13.90
CA LEU A 163 20.67 4.30 -14.70
C LEU A 163 19.94 3.10 -14.08
N SER A 164 19.68 3.09 -12.78
CA SER A 164 18.91 2.04 -12.10
C SER A 164 17.48 1.90 -12.65
N ASN A 165 16.89 2.95 -13.25
CA ASN A 165 15.60 2.84 -13.93
C ASN A 165 15.65 2.01 -15.23
N GLN A 166 16.81 1.91 -15.89
CA GLN A 166 16.97 1.05 -17.07
C GLN A 166 16.99 -0.43 -16.67
N GLU A 167 17.62 -0.73 -15.54
CA GLU A 167 17.59 -2.06 -14.94
C GLU A 167 16.16 -2.45 -14.51
N ALA A 168 15.45 -1.53 -13.86
CA ALA A 168 14.04 -1.69 -13.49
C ALA A 168 13.19 -2.14 -14.69
N GLU A 169 13.30 -1.43 -15.82
CA GLU A 169 12.56 -1.78 -17.03
C GLU A 169 12.94 -3.17 -17.53
N LYS A 170 14.24 -3.50 -17.58
CA LYS A 170 14.72 -4.80 -18.06
C LYS A 170 14.17 -5.96 -17.22
N ILE A 171 14.12 -5.81 -15.91
CA ILE A 171 13.69 -6.86 -14.97
C ILE A 171 12.17 -7.00 -14.94
N LEU A 172 11.42 -5.89 -14.94
CA LEU A 172 9.97 -5.91 -14.68
C LEU A 172 9.12 -6.02 -15.94
N LYS A 173 9.60 -5.53 -17.09
CA LYS A 173 8.86 -5.56 -18.36
C LYS A 173 8.46 -6.95 -18.86
N PRO A 174 9.20 -8.04 -18.60
CA PRO A 174 8.74 -9.40 -18.89
C PRO A 174 7.39 -9.74 -18.23
N TYR A 175 7.05 -9.10 -17.11
CA TYR A 175 5.82 -9.31 -16.35
C TYR A 175 4.74 -8.25 -16.64
N ARG A 176 4.83 -7.50 -17.75
CA ARG A 176 3.94 -6.37 -18.09
C ARG A 176 2.44 -6.70 -18.18
N ASN A 177 2.09 -7.97 -18.34
CA ASN A 177 0.72 -8.46 -18.30
C ASN A 177 0.10 -8.35 -16.89
N ARG A 178 0.93 -8.36 -15.84
CA ARG A 178 0.53 -8.24 -14.44
C ARG A 178 1.07 -6.99 -13.75
N LEU A 179 2.16 -6.42 -14.26
CA LEU A 179 2.85 -5.32 -13.61
C LEU A 179 2.95 -4.10 -14.52
N SER A 180 2.95 -2.92 -13.90
CA SER A 180 3.31 -1.64 -14.50
C SER A 180 4.34 -0.95 -13.61
N GLY A 181 5.11 0.01 -14.14
CA GLY A 181 6.14 0.71 -13.37
C GLY A 181 5.79 2.16 -13.05
N TYR A 182 6.22 2.64 -11.90
CA TYR A 182 6.55 4.06 -11.73
C TYR A 182 8.03 4.27 -12.01
N LEU A 183 8.35 5.31 -12.79
CA LEU A 183 9.73 5.76 -12.96
C LEU A 183 10.16 6.41 -11.64
N ALA A 184 11.16 5.83 -10.97
CA ALA A 184 11.69 6.40 -9.74
C ALA A 184 12.46 7.68 -10.07
N PHE A 185 12.13 8.76 -9.37
CA PHE A 185 12.79 10.04 -9.54
C PHE A 185 13.38 10.53 -8.23
N ASN A 186 14.68 10.77 -8.23
CA ASN A 186 15.41 11.41 -7.14
C ASN A 186 15.85 12.81 -7.63
N PRO A 187 15.39 13.89 -6.99
CA PRO A 187 15.67 15.26 -7.43
C PRO A 187 17.15 15.61 -7.41
N LEU A 188 17.98 14.92 -6.62
CA LEU A 188 19.43 15.13 -6.58
C LEU A 188 20.11 14.80 -7.91
N TYR A 189 19.44 14.05 -8.78
CA TYR A 189 19.90 13.69 -10.13
C TYR A 189 18.98 14.23 -11.23
N SER A 190 18.24 15.32 -10.95
CA SER A 190 17.21 15.85 -11.84
C SER A 190 17.74 16.14 -13.25
N GLU A 191 18.89 16.83 -13.36
CA GLU A 191 19.50 17.17 -14.65
C GLU A 191 19.97 15.93 -15.43
N GLU A 192 20.38 14.87 -14.73
CA GLU A 192 20.87 13.63 -15.34
C GLU A 192 19.75 12.75 -15.89
N ILE A 193 18.60 12.67 -15.19
CA ILE A 193 17.51 11.77 -15.57
C ILE A 193 16.47 12.42 -16.50
N SER A 194 16.20 13.71 -16.35
CA SER A 194 15.12 14.41 -17.06
C SER A 194 15.23 14.32 -18.60
N PRO A 195 16.42 14.41 -19.22
CA PRO A 195 16.57 14.24 -20.67
C PRO A 195 16.12 12.86 -21.20
N TYR A 196 15.99 11.86 -20.33
CA TYR A 196 15.64 10.49 -20.70
C TYR A 196 14.17 10.11 -20.45
N PHE A 197 13.32 11.03 -19.97
CA PHE A 197 11.92 10.72 -19.67
C PHE A 197 11.18 10.13 -20.88
N ASP A 198 11.28 10.74 -22.07
CA ASP A 198 10.62 10.22 -23.28
C ASP A 198 11.08 8.80 -23.60
N ARG A 199 12.37 8.49 -23.47
CA ARG A 199 12.91 7.14 -23.67
C ARG A 199 12.25 6.12 -22.74
N PHE A 200 12.06 6.46 -21.46
CA PHE A 200 11.44 5.56 -20.50
C PHE A 200 9.93 5.40 -20.71
N PHE A 201 9.22 6.50 -20.97
CA PHE A 201 7.76 6.45 -21.10
C PHE A 201 7.28 5.94 -22.46
N LYS A 202 8.07 6.07 -23.53
CA LYS A 202 7.72 5.57 -24.88
C LYS A 202 7.52 4.06 -24.93
N THR A 203 8.10 3.31 -24.00
CA THR A 203 7.96 1.85 -23.97
C THR A 203 6.62 1.37 -23.42
N GLY A 204 5.87 2.27 -22.77
CA GLY A 204 4.56 1.97 -22.18
C GLY A 204 4.60 1.11 -20.92
N PHE A 205 5.79 0.77 -20.40
CA PHE A 205 5.91 0.04 -19.13
C PHE A 205 5.75 0.97 -17.92
N PHE A 206 6.46 2.10 -17.94
CA PHE A 206 6.29 3.14 -16.93
C PHE A 206 5.04 3.96 -17.21
N VAL A 207 4.17 4.07 -16.21
CA VAL A 207 2.89 4.80 -16.32
C VAL A 207 2.95 6.18 -15.69
N GLY A 208 3.81 6.38 -14.69
CA GLY A 208 3.98 7.66 -14.00
C GLY A 208 5.30 7.73 -13.24
N PHE A 209 5.40 8.63 -12.27
CA PHE A 209 6.59 8.81 -11.43
C PHE A 209 6.36 8.37 -9.98
N LYS A 210 7.43 7.98 -9.28
CA LYS A 210 7.47 7.83 -7.82
C LYS A 210 8.56 8.73 -7.24
N ILE A 211 8.23 9.48 -6.19
CA ILE A 211 9.18 10.35 -5.47
C ILE A 211 9.10 10.15 -3.95
N LEU A 212 10.23 10.37 -3.25
CA LEU A 212 10.39 10.20 -1.81
C LEU A 212 11.07 11.42 -1.15
N PRO A 213 10.39 12.59 -1.07
CA PRO A 213 11.05 13.85 -0.71
C PRO A 213 11.75 13.83 0.66
N ASP A 214 11.10 13.29 1.69
CA ASP A 214 11.67 13.17 3.04
C ASP A 214 12.93 12.30 3.07
N TYR A 215 12.96 11.23 2.27
CA TYR A 215 14.12 10.34 2.17
C TYR A 215 15.28 10.96 1.38
N HIS A 216 14.96 11.83 0.41
CA HIS A 216 15.95 12.53 -0.40
C HIS A 216 16.45 13.83 0.26
N GLY A 217 15.75 14.32 1.29
CA GLY A 217 16.08 15.56 1.99
C GLY A 217 15.85 16.81 1.14
N VAL A 218 14.92 16.75 0.18
CA VAL A 218 14.63 17.84 -0.76
C VAL A 218 13.13 18.13 -0.73
N PRO A 219 12.70 19.38 -0.43
CA PRO A 219 11.29 19.68 -0.28
C PRO A 219 10.56 19.66 -1.62
N LEU A 220 9.28 19.30 -1.62
CA LEU A 220 8.44 19.24 -2.84
C LEU A 220 8.37 20.55 -3.63
N THR A 221 8.65 21.68 -2.98
CA THR A 221 8.68 23.02 -3.59
C THR A 221 10.01 23.35 -4.26
N ASP A 222 11.02 22.49 -4.12
CA ASP A 222 12.34 22.72 -4.71
C ASP A 222 12.29 22.70 -6.25
N PRO A 223 13.00 23.62 -6.94
CA PRO A 223 13.03 23.67 -8.40
C PRO A 223 13.50 22.38 -9.09
N SER A 224 14.28 21.53 -8.41
CA SER A 224 14.73 20.24 -8.95
C SER A 224 13.58 19.29 -9.33
N TYR A 225 12.38 19.47 -8.78
CA TYR A 225 11.19 18.69 -9.17
C TYR A 225 10.43 19.25 -10.39
N ILE A 226 10.74 20.47 -10.86
CA ILE A 226 10.04 21.10 -11.99
C ILE A 226 9.96 20.18 -13.23
N PRO A 227 11.02 19.48 -13.66
CA PRO A 227 10.94 18.59 -14.81
C PRO A 227 9.87 17.51 -14.67
N VAL A 228 9.71 16.92 -13.48
CA VAL A 228 8.66 15.92 -13.21
C VAL A 228 7.28 16.54 -13.29
N TRP A 229 7.10 17.72 -12.69
CA TRP A 229 5.82 18.44 -12.71
C TRP A 229 5.38 18.79 -14.13
N GLU A 230 6.27 19.39 -14.92
CA GLU A 230 5.99 19.80 -16.30
C GLU A 230 5.75 18.61 -17.22
N TYR A 231 6.54 17.54 -17.07
CA TYR A 231 6.37 16.33 -17.87
C TYR A 231 5.03 15.64 -17.56
N ALA A 232 4.71 15.48 -16.28
CA ALA A 232 3.46 14.86 -15.87
C ALA A 232 2.23 15.69 -16.25
N ASP A 233 2.34 17.02 -16.20
CA ASP A 233 1.29 17.93 -16.68
C ASP A 233 1.02 17.75 -18.17
N ARG A 234 2.08 17.84 -18.98
CA ARG A 234 2.00 17.71 -20.44
C ARG A 234 1.45 16.37 -20.88
N TYR A 235 1.93 15.28 -20.28
CA TYR A 235 1.59 13.92 -20.69
C TYR A 235 0.52 13.25 -19.82
N LYS A 236 -0.13 14.01 -18.93
CA LYS A 236 -1.21 13.58 -18.03
C LYS A 236 -0.83 12.34 -17.20
N ARG A 237 0.40 12.34 -16.68
CA ARG A 237 0.95 11.20 -15.95
C ARG A 237 0.58 11.29 -14.46
N PRO A 238 0.34 10.14 -13.79
CA PRO A 238 0.30 10.10 -12.34
C PRO A 238 1.69 10.31 -11.72
N ILE A 239 1.70 10.90 -10.53
CA ILE A 239 2.87 11.01 -9.68
C ILE A 239 2.48 10.47 -8.30
N LEU A 240 3.05 9.33 -7.94
CA LEU A 240 2.93 8.78 -6.61
C LEU A 240 3.98 9.44 -5.71
N ILE A 241 3.52 10.14 -4.68
CA ILE A 241 4.35 10.93 -3.78
C ILE A 241 4.27 10.28 -2.41
N HIS A 242 5.40 9.89 -1.82
CA HIS A 242 5.39 9.59 -0.39
C HIS A 242 5.05 10.88 0.36
N THR A 243 4.00 10.85 1.19
CA THR A 243 3.55 12.02 1.95
C THR A 243 3.39 11.68 3.42
N TRP A 244 3.93 12.54 4.28
CA TRP A 244 3.84 12.40 5.72
C TRP A 244 3.56 13.75 6.39
N ASN A 245 4.12 13.93 7.58
CA ASN A 245 4.17 15.18 8.34
C ASN A 245 5.54 15.86 8.20
N GLY A 246 6.39 15.41 7.29
CA GLY A 246 7.78 15.83 7.21
C GLY A 246 7.96 17.27 6.73
N PRO A 247 9.16 17.84 6.93
CA PRO A 247 9.51 19.15 6.38
C PRO A 247 9.75 19.12 4.87
N TYR A 248 9.76 17.95 4.23
CA TYR A 248 9.96 17.84 2.78
C TYR A 248 8.73 17.32 2.02
N ASP A 249 7.82 16.60 2.68
CA ASP A 249 6.75 15.83 2.02
C ASP A 249 5.32 16.04 2.57
N SER A 250 5.10 17.08 3.39
CA SER A 250 3.77 17.45 3.86
C SER A 250 2.82 17.75 2.67
N PRO A 251 1.59 17.21 2.66
CA PRO A 251 0.62 17.46 1.58
C PRO A 251 0.39 18.94 1.29
N SER A 252 0.40 19.80 2.31
CA SER A 252 0.17 21.25 2.15
C SER A 252 1.11 21.92 1.14
N MET A 253 2.33 21.39 0.95
CA MET A 253 3.33 21.90 0.01
C MET A 253 2.87 21.84 -1.45
N LEU A 254 1.94 20.92 -1.76
CA LEU A 254 1.40 20.76 -3.11
C LEU A 254 0.27 21.74 -3.45
N SER A 255 -0.15 22.62 -2.53
CA SER A 255 -1.32 23.51 -2.73
C SER A 255 -1.21 24.40 -3.97
N ASN A 256 -0.03 24.96 -4.24
CA ASN A 256 0.20 25.78 -5.44
C ASN A 256 0.63 24.92 -6.64
N ILE A 257 1.34 23.82 -6.39
CA ILE A 257 1.87 22.92 -7.41
C ILE A 257 0.72 22.23 -8.16
N SER A 258 -0.23 21.63 -7.42
CA SER A 258 -1.39 20.94 -7.99
C SER A 258 -2.28 21.84 -8.85
N LYS A 259 -2.44 23.10 -8.46
CA LYS A 259 -3.18 24.13 -9.21
C LYS A 259 -2.45 24.59 -10.47
N LYS A 260 -1.11 24.65 -10.43
CA LYS A 260 -0.28 25.02 -11.59
C LYS A 260 -0.25 23.90 -12.63
N TYR A 261 -0.12 22.65 -12.20
CA TYR A 261 0.07 21.48 -13.06
C TYR A 261 -1.20 20.61 -13.09
N ARG A 262 -2.28 21.15 -13.67
CA ARG A 262 -3.63 20.54 -13.65
C ARG A 262 -3.76 19.26 -14.48
N GLY A 263 -2.85 19.04 -15.43
CA GLY A 263 -2.79 17.82 -16.25
C GLY A 263 -2.23 16.63 -15.48
N ALA A 264 -1.33 16.85 -14.52
CA ALA A 264 -0.74 15.81 -13.70
C ALA A 264 -1.76 15.27 -12.69
N SER A 265 -1.70 13.98 -12.37
CA SER A 265 -2.50 13.39 -11.28
C SER A 265 -1.61 13.12 -10.06
N PHE A 266 -1.80 13.88 -8.99
CA PHE A 266 -1.03 13.78 -7.76
C PHE A 266 -1.65 12.73 -6.84
N ILE A 267 -0.93 11.64 -6.61
CA ILE A 267 -1.34 10.54 -5.73
C ILE A 267 -0.56 10.67 -4.43
N LEU A 268 -1.27 11.00 -3.34
CA LEU A 268 -0.69 11.16 -2.02
C LEU A 268 -0.54 9.77 -1.36
N GLY A 269 0.62 9.15 -1.55
CA GLY A 269 1.01 7.88 -0.93
C GLY A 269 1.04 8.01 0.58
N HIS A 270 0.43 7.05 1.29
CA HIS A 270 0.13 7.15 2.73
C HIS A 270 -0.78 8.29 3.14
N SER A 271 -1.07 9.21 2.21
CA SER A 271 -2.25 10.03 2.26
C SER A 271 -2.12 11.01 3.44
N GLY A 272 -0.89 11.51 3.60
CA GLY A 272 -0.42 12.35 4.70
C GLY A 272 0.08 11.59 5.93
N GLY A 273 -0.08 10.25 5.98
CA GLY A 273 0.54 9.40 6.99
C GLY A 273 -0.03 9.56 8.38
N GLY A 274 0.47 10.54 9.13
CA GLY A 274 -0.04 10.87 10.47
C GLY A 274 -1.18 11.89 10.46
N THR A 275 -1.64 12.26 11.66
CA THR A 275 -2.89 13.03 11.82
C THR A 275 -2.88 14.40 11.14
N ARG A 276 -1.79 15.18 11.26
CA ARG A 276 -1.73 16.51 10.64
C ARG A 276 -1.74 16.41 9.11
N GLY A 277 -0.85 15.59 8.55
CA GLY A 277 -0.74 15.35 7.12
C GLY A 277 -2.02 14.77 6.55
N ARG A 278 -2.72 13.88 7.27
CA ARG A 278 -4.05 13.38 6.88
C ARG A 278 -5.05 14.51 6.65
N LEU A 279 -5.11 15.50 7.56
CA LEU A 279 -6.01 16.64 7.43
C LEU A 279 -5.60 17.55 6.25
N GLU A 280 -4.31 17.80 6.08
CA GLU A 280 -3.77 18.55 4.94
C GLU A 280 -4.07 17.83 3.60
N ALA A 281 -3.97 16.51 3.57
CA ALA A 281 -4.28 15.69 2.41
C ALA A 281 -5.77 15.75 2.05
N GLU A 282 -6.66 15.67 3.04
CA GLU A 282 -8.11 15.83 2.87
C GLU A 282 -8.44 17.21 2.29
N GLU A 283 -7.88 18.29 2.86
CA GLU A 283 -8.07 19.67 2.38
C GLU A 283 -7.56 19.86 0.94
N LEU A 284 -6.38 19.32 0.64
CA LEU A 284 -5.80 19.42 -0.69
C LEU A 284 -6.63 18.65 -1.73
N ALA A 285 -7.08 17.44 -1.41
CA ALA A 285 -7.91 16.62 -2.30
C ALA A 285 -9.29 17.23 -2.55
N LEU A 286 -9.87 17.93 -1.55
CA LEU A 286 -11.11 18.69 -1.69
C LEU A 286 -10.94 19.91 -2.61
N SER A 287 -9.83 20.62 -2.49
CA SER A 287 -9.60 21.88 -3.21
C SER A 287 -9.00 21.70 -4.61
N SER A 288 -8.62 20.48 -4.99
CA SER A 288 -7.92 20.18 -6.25
C SER A 288 -8.45 18.93 -6.96
N ASP A 289 -8.97 19.07 -8.17
CA ASP A 289 -9.56 17.98 -8.97
C ASP A 289 -8.58 16.86 -9.33
N ASN A 290 -7.28 17.17 -9.36
CA ASN A 290 -6.21 16.27 -9.78
C ASN A 290 -5.39 15.66 -8.63
N VAL A 291 -5.84 15.82 -7.38
CA VAL A 291 -5.22 15.22 -6.18
C VAL A 291 -6.07 14.05 -5.69
N TYR A 292 -5.40 12.95 -5.32
CA TYR A 292 -6.02 11.69 -4.90
C TYR A 292 -5.36 11.16 -3.62
N LEU A 293 -6.17 10.54 -2.76
CA LEU A 293 -5.76 9.88 -1.53
C LEU A 293 -5.50 8.40 -1.80
N GLU A 294 -4.24 7.96 -1.66
CA GLU A 294 -3.89 6.54 -1.68
C GLU A 294 -4.11 5.92 -0.28
N PHE A 295 -4.25 4.60 -0.16
CA PHE A 295 -4.77 3.98 1.07
C PHE A 295 -3.70 3.42 2.01
N CYS A 296 -2.62 2.78 1.51
CA CYS A 296 -1.66 2.06 2.35
C CYS A 296 -1.02 2.97 3.41
N GLY A 297 -0.59 2.45 4.55
CA GLY A 297 0.10 3.27 5.56
C GLY A 297 -0.76 4.36 6.24
N SER A 298 -2.02 4.54 5.83
CA SER A 298 -2.95 5.54 6.39
C SER A 298 -3.38 5.25 7.83
N PHE A 299 -2.98 4.11 8.39
CA PHE A 299 -3.41 3.60 9.69
C PHE A 299 -2.62 4.18 10.88
N THR A 300 -1.53 4.90 10.62
CA THR A 300 -0.66 5.51 11.64
C THR A 300 -1.25 6.76 12.29
N THR A 301 -2.49 7.10 11.94
CA THR A 301 -3.35 8.04 12.65
C THR A 301 -4.54 7.29 13.26
N PRO A 302 -5.04 7.70 14.44
CA PRO A 302 -6.28 7.13 15.00
C PRO A 302 -7.53 7.51 14.19
N ARG A 303 -7.41 8.44 13.23
CA ARG A 303 -8.53 8.86 12.38
C ARG A 303 -8.94 7.73 11.44
N PRO A 304 -10.19 7.24 11.49
CA PRO A 304 -10.66 6.21 10.58
C PRO A 304 -10.73 6.72 9.14
N PHE A 305 -10.24 5.94 8.18
CA PHE A 305 -10.13 6.35 6.78
C PHE A 305 -11.49 6.54 6.10
N GLU A 306 -12.55 5.87 6.58
CA GLU A 306 -13.91 6.11 6.09
C GLU A 306 -14.36 7.57 6.30
N THR A 307 -13.77 8.29 7.26
CA THR A 307 -13.99 9.73 7.43
C THR A 307 -13.45 10.51 6.25
N SER A 308 -12.23 10.20 5.79
CA SER A 308 -11.63 10.82 4.62
C SER A 308 -12.45 10.52 3.37
N LEU A 309 -12.89 9.26 3.20
CA LEU A 309 -13.78 8.85 2.10
C LEU A 309 -15.08 9.66 2.07
N GLN A 310 -15.70 9.92 3.21
CA GLN A 310 -16.91 10.75 3.32
C GLN A 310 -16.66 12.22 2.97
N ILE A 311 -15.47 12.74 3.30
CA ILE A 311 -15.10 14.14 3.05
C ILE A 311 -14.78 14.35 1.57
N VAL A 312 -13.82 13.60 1.02
CA VAL A 312 -13.30 13.85 -0.35
C VAL A 312 -14.10 13.13 -1.43
N GLY A 313 -14.93 12.15 -1.04
CA GLY A 313 -15.69 11.30 -1.94
C GLY A 313 -14.87 10.12 -2.49
N LYS A 314 -15.57 8.99 -2.74
CA LYS A 314 -14.95 7.73 -3.20
C LYS A 314 -14.20 7.84 -4.52
N GLU A 315 -14.50 8.81 -5.37
CA GLU A 315 -13.80 9.08 -6.65
C GLU A 315 -12.36 9.58 -6.47
N LYS A 316 -12.01 10.02 -5.24
CA LYS A 316 -10.68 10.52 -4.88
C LYS A 316 -9.81 9.50 -4.17
N ILE A 317 -10.31 8.29 -3.93
CA ILE A 317 -9.60 7.24 -3.20
C ILE A 317 -8.94 6.27 -4.16
N LEU A 318 -7.70 5.88 -3.90
CA LEU A 318 -6.99 4.83 -4.62
C LEU A 318 -6.53 3.77 -3.63
N TYR A 319 -6.74 2.50 -3.97
CA TYR A 319 -6.15 1.40 -3.23
C TYR A 319 -4.68 1.24 -3.63
N GLY A 320 -3.86 0.98 -2.62
CA GLY A 320 -2.51 0.47 -2.77
C GLY A 320 -2.10 -0.26 -1.50
N SER A 321 -1.06 -1.09 -1.57
CA SER A 321 -0.60 -1.86 -0.41
C SER A 321 0.81 -1.54 0.07
N ASP A 322 1.58 -0.74 -0.67
CA ASP A 322 3.04 -0.58 -0.52
C ASP A 322 3.87 -1.86 -0.80
N THR A 323 3.21 -2.98 -1.13
CA THR A 323 3.73 -4.37 -1.19
C THR A 323 4.84 -4.65 -0.17
N ILE A 324 5.70 -5.66 -0.37
CA ILE A 324 6.95 -6.03 0.36
C ILE A 324 7.24 -5.37 1.74
N GLY A 325 7.19 -4.05 1.91
CA GLY A 325 7.14 -3.42 3.24
C GLY A 325 5.90 -3.81 4.06
N HIS A 326 4.71 -3.78 3.47
CA HIS A 326 3.44 -4.14 4.07
C HIS A 326 2.84 -5.42 3.44
N ASP A 327 2.15 -6.20 4.27
CA ASP A 327 1.43 -7.39 3.85
C ASP A 327 0.18 -7.03 3.03
N MET A 328 0.09 -7.57 1.82
CA MET A 328 -1.03 -7.28 0.91
C MET A 328 -2.38 -7.72 1.49
N ALA A 329 -2.45 -8.83 2.22
CA ALA A 329 -3.70 -9.28 2.82
C ALA A 329 -4.08 -8.40 4.01
N TRP A 330 -3.10 -7.91 4.76
CA TRP A 330 -3.32 -6.94 5.84
C TRP A 330 -3.92 -5.63 5.29
N GLU A 331 -3.31 -5.04 4.26
CA GLU A 331 -3.80 -3.77 3.68
C GLU A 331 -5.15 -3.93 2.96
N LEU A 332 -5.32 -4.98 2.15
CA LEU A 332 -6.60 -5.25 1.48
C LEU A 332 -7.70 -5.54 2.50
N GLY A 333 -7.38 -6.29 3.55
CA GLY A 333 -8.28 -6.56 4.66
C GLY A 333 -8.71 -5.29 5.36
N ARG A 334 -7.78 -4.38 5.65
CA ARG A 334 -8.05 -3.07 6.24
C ARG A 334 -8.98 -2.22 5.38
N TYR A 335 -8.76 -2.23 4.06
CA TYR A 335 -9.59 -1.50 3.10
C TYR A 335 -11.01 -2.04 3.07
N LEU A 336 -11.16 -3.35 2.85
CA LEU A 336 -12.45 -4.00 2.71
C LEU A 336 -13.29 -3.99 4.00
N SER A 337 -12.64 -3.95 5.17
CA SER A 337 -13.32 -3.94 6.46
C SER A 337 -13.70 -2.55 6.98
N MET A 338 -13.44 -1.47 6.22
CA MET A 338 -13.95 -0.13 6.56
C MET A 338 -15.46 -0.15 6.76
N GLN A 339 -15.95 0.71 7.65
CA GLN A 339 -17.37 0.80 8.06
C GLN A 339 -18.27 1.49 7.03
N VAL A 340 -18.15 1.08 5.76
CA VAL A 340 -18.96 1.49 4.60
C VAL A 340 -19.33 0.27 3.75
N ALA A 341 -20.31 0.40 2.87
CA ALA A 341 -20.70 -0.68 1.95
C ALA A 341 -19.59 -0.95 0.91
N ASP A 342 -19.45 -2.19 0.45
CA ASP A 342 -18.40 -2.54 -0.52
C ASP A 342 -18.58 -1.79 -1.84
N GLN A 343 -19.81 -1.45 -2.22
CA GLN A 343 -20.11 -0.63 -3.40
C GLN A 343 -19.41 0.74 -3.38
N ASP A 344 -19.13 1.30 -2.20
CA ASP A 344 -18.40 2.56 -2.05
C ASP A 344 -16.89 2.38 -2.07
N LEU A 345 -16.41 1.15 -1.90
CA LEU A 345 -15.00 0.77 -1.96
C LEU A 345 -14.54 0.41 -3.37
N LEU A 346 -15.45 -0.09 -4.22
CA LEU A 346 -15.16 -0.53 -5.58
C LEU A 346 -14.40 0.50 -6.43
N PRO A 347 -14.74 1.81 -6.42
CA PRO A 347 -14.01 2.77 -7.25
C PRO A 347 -12.52 2.85 -6.92
N GLY A 348 -12.17 2.79 -5.64
CA GLY A 348 -10.78 2.82 -5.20
C GLY A 348 -9.99 1.56 -5.54
N LEU A 349 -10.65 0.39 -5.66
CA LEU A 349 -9.97 -0.86 -6.02
C LEU A 349 -9.46 -0.87 -7.47
N ALA A 350 -10.13 -0.22 -8.42
CA ALA A 350 -9.68 -0.22 -9.82
C ALA A 350 -10.18 0.96 -10.66
N THR A 351 -11.44 1.37 -10.51
CA THR A 351 -12.07 2.35 -11.43
C THR A 351 -11.31 3.67 -11.47
N ASN A 352 -10.92 4.20 -10.31
CA ASN A 352 -10.29 5.51 -10.20
C ASN A 352 -8.89 5.51 -10.82
N ILE A 353 -8.06 4.49 -10.54
CA ILE A 353 -6.73 4.40 -11.15
C ILE A 353 -6.84 4.16 -12.67
N LYS A 354 -7.80 3.36 -13.14
CA LYS A 354 -8.05 3.18 -14.59
C LYS A 354 -8.41 4.49 -15.28
N LYS A 355 -9.23 5.34 -14.64
CA LYS A 355 -9.60 6.68 -15.12
C LYS A 355 -8.40 7.64 -15.16
N ILE A 356 -7.44 7.49 -14.27
CA ILE A 356 -6.17 8.24 -14.32
C ILE A 356 -5.33 7.73 -15.50
N LEU A 357 -5.13 6.42 -15.59
CA LEU A 357 -4.29 5.80 -16.62
C LEU A 357 -4.83 6.00 -18.05
N SER A 358 -6.14 6.06 -18.24
CA SER A 358 -6.76 6.25 -19.57
C SER A 358 -6.53 7.65 -20.15
N LYS A 359 -6.11 8.62 -19.33
CA LYS A 359 -5.81 10.00 -19.76
C LYS A 359 -4.38 10.17 -20.25
N ILE A 360 -3.50 9.21 -19.96
CA ILE A 360 -2.07 9.29 -20.25
C ILE A 360 -1.84 9.51 -21.75
N LEU A 361 -0.97 10.47 -22.08
CA LEU A 361 -0.50 10.72 -23.43
C LEU A 361 0.90 10.11 -23.61
N MET A 362 1.12 9.48 -24.76
CA MET A 362 2.42 8.94 -25.11
C MET A 362 3.31 10.03 -25.72
N PRO A 363 4.60 10.09 -25.36
CA PRO A 363 5.55 10.97 -26.03
C PRO A 363 5.75 10.55 -27.49
N ALA A 364 6.10 11.51 -28.35
CA ALA A 364 6.25 11.34 -29.79
C ALA A 364 7.39 10.37 -30.17
#